data_AF-A0A1D6FJ20-F1
#
_entry.id   AF-A0A1D6FJ20-F1
#
_cell.length_a   1.000
_cell.length_b   1.000
_cell.length_c   1.000
_cell.angle_alpha   90.00
_cell.angle_beta   90.00
_cell.angle_gamma   90.00
#
_symmetry.space_group_name_H-M   'P 1'
#
loop_
_entity.id
_entity.type
_entity.pdbx_description
1 polymer ?
#
loop_
_entity_poly.entity_id
_entity_poly.type
_entity_poly.pdbx_seq_one_letter_code
_entity_poly.pdbx_strand_id
1 'polypeptide(L)'
;MVWQRTLDGPYGAPAQNYRKYDILLLIGLGIGATPFISILKDLLNNIKSNEEMQSMHDTELGCSFKTNGPGRAYFYWVTREQGSFEWFKGVMNDVAESDHDDVIEMHNYLTSVYEEGDARSALIAMVQSLQHAKDGVDIVSGSKIRTHFARPNWRKVFSDLANAHKNSRIGVFYCGSPTLTKTLRDLSIEFSSTTTTRFHFHKENF
;
A
#
# COMPACT_ATOMS: atom_id res chain seq x y z
N MET A 1 -22.93 22.31 34.16
CA MET A 1 -22.52 22.35 32.74
C MET A 1 -21.94 21.00 32.37
N VAL A 2 -22.74 20.16 31.71
CA VAL A 2 -22.32 18.84 31.23
C VAL A 2 -21.88 19.03 29.79
N TRP A 3 -20.61 18.76 29.49
CA TRP A 3 -20.12 18.75 28.12
C TRP A 3 -20.69 17.53 27.40
N GLN A 4 -21.73 17.77 26.60
CA GLN A 4 -22.28 16.77 25.70
C GLN A 4 -21.28 16.59 24.56
N ARG A 5 -20.54 15.48 24.56
CA ARG A 5 -19.73 15.06 23.42
C ARG A 5 -20.67 14.87 22.24
N THR A 6 -20.65 15.79 21.28
CA THR A 6 -21.19 15.56 19.95
C THR A 6 -20.34 14.45 19.34
N LEU A 7 -20.85 13.22 19.41
CA LEU A 7 -20.41 12.11 18.60
C LEU A 7 -20.84 12.44 17.17
N ASP A 8 -19.94 13.06 16.40
CA ASP A 8 -20.08 13.19 14.95
C ASP A 8 -20.11 11.79 14.33
N GLY A 9 -21.31 11.26 14.12
CA GLY A 9 -21.53 10.07 13.30
C GLY A 9 -21.64 10.40 11.81
N PRO A 10 -21.52 9.36 10.96
CA PRO A 10 -20.26 8.93 10.40
C PRO A 10 -19.78 9.90 9.32
N TYR A 11 -18.62 10.53 9.51
CA TYR A 11 -17.81 10.85 8.33
C TYR A 11 -17.51 9.52 7.67
N GLY A 12 -18.13 9.25 6.52
CA GLY A 12 -17.86 8.05 5.75
C GLY A 12 -16.37 8.02 5.44
N ALA A 13 -15.60 7.28 6.23
CA ALA A 13 -14.19 7.11 6.02
C ALA A 13 -14.02 6.59 4.59
N PRO A 14 -13.22 7.24 3.72
CA PRO A 14 -13.08 6.80 2.34
C PRO A 14 -12.63 5.34 2.20
N ALA A 15 -12.05 4.74 3.25
CA ALA A 15 -11.85 3.30 3.42
C ALA A 15 -13.13 2.42 3.36
N GLN A 16 -14.34 2.94 3.49
CA GLN A 16 -15.55 2.13 3.28
C GLN A 16 -15.91 1.97 1.80
N ASN A 17 -15.28 2.71 0.90
CA ASN A 17 -15.61 2.72 -0.52
C ASN A 17 -14.39 2.41 -1.42
N TYR A 18 -13.38 1.71 -0.90
CA TYR A 18 -12.23 1.30 -1.71
C TYR A 18 -12.63 0.21 -2.73
N ARG A 19 -13.66 -0.61 -2.43
CA ARG A 19 -14.11 -1.74 -3.28
C ARG A 19 -14.65 -1.33 -4.66
N LYS A 20 -14.98 -0.06 -4.88
CA LYS A 20 -15.44 0.44 -6.19
C LYS A 20 -14.31 0.60 -7.21
N TYR A 21 -13.06 0.57 -6.75
CA TYR A 21 -11.88 0.74 -7.58
C TYR A 21 -11.38 -0.60 -8.07
N ASP A 22 -10.86 -0.60 -9.29
CA ASP A 22 -10.29 -1.80 -9.88
C ASP A 22 -8.91 -2.06 -9.25
N ILE A 23 -8.19 -0.98 -8.89
CA ILE A 23 -6.86 -1.02 -8.28
C ILE A 23 -6.78 0.01 -7.14
N LEU A 24 -6.05 -0.32 -6.09
CA LEU A 24 -5.73 0.60 -5.00
C LEU A 24 -4.27 1.06 -5.04
N LEU A 25 -4.05 2.34 -4.78
CA LEU A 25 -2.76 2.90 -4.42
C LEU A 25 -2.90 3.48 -3.00
N LEU A 26 -2.37 2.76 -2.01
CA LEU A 26 -2.42 3.09 -0.60
C LEU A 26 -1.08 3.71 -0.17
N ILE A 27 -1.08 4.93 0.35
CA ILE A 27 0.14 5.66 0.72
C ILE A 27 0.06 6.10 2.18
N GLY A 28 0.85 5.47 3.05
CA GLY A 28 0.95 5.81 4.47
C GLY A 28 2.28 6.46 4.82
N LEU A 29 2.25 7.63 5.47
CA LEU A 29 3.46 8.23 6.05
C LEU A 29 3.53 8.00 7.57
N GLY A 30 4.60 7.37 8.05
CA GLY A 30 4.82 7.09 9.47
C GLY A 30 3.65 6.31 10.08
N ILE A 31 3.07 6.82 11.15
CA ILE A 31 1.85 6.27 11.79
C ILE A 31 0.62 6.30 10.87
N GLY A 32 0.64 7.08 9.79
CA GLY A 32 -0.42 7.13 8.78
C GLY A 32 -0.58 5.82 7.99
N ALA A 33 0.27 4.82 8.22
CA ALA A 33 0.07 3.46 7.71
C ALA A 33 -0.98 2.65 8.47
N THR A 34 -1.21 2.95 9.75
CA THR A 34 -2.13 2.20 10.63
C THR A 34 -3.52 2.00 10.02
N PRO A 35 -4.14 3.03 9.42
CA PRO A 35 -5.47 2.87 8.86
C PRO A 35 -5.56 1.92 7.67
N PHE A 36 -4.45 1.69 6.98
CA PHE A 36 -4.40 0.78 5.84
C PHE A 36 -4.25 -0.68 6.26
N ILE A 37 -3.90 -0.96 7.52
CA ILE A 37 -3.79 -2.34 8.02
C ILE A 37 -5.11 -3.10 7.87
N SER A 38 -6.23 -2.46 8.20
CA SER A 38 -7.55 -3.10 8.08
C SER A 38 -7.88 -3.42 6.63
N ILE A 39 -7.54 -2.53 5.69
CA ILE A 39 -7.73 -2.76 4.25
C ILE A 39 -6.85 -3.91 3.78
N LEU A 40 -5.56 -3.92 4.14
CA LEU A 40 -4.63 -5.00 3.76
C LEU A 40 -5.11 -6.36 4.28
N LYS A 41 -5.52 -6.43 5.56
CA LYS A 41 -6.05 -7.67 6.14
C LYS A 41 -7.33 -8.13 5.46
N ASP A 42 -8.23 -7.21 5.11
CA ASP A 42 -9.45 -7.55 4.38
C ASP A 42 -9.13 -8.09 2.98
N LEU A 43 -8.17 -7.48 2.27
CA LEU A 43 -7.70 -8.00 0.98
C LEU A 43 -7.10 -9.40 1.12
N LEU A 44 -6.23 -9.64 2.11
CA LEU A 44 -5.64 -10.96 2.36
C LEU A 44 -6.71 -12.03 2.67
N ASN A 45 -7.75 -11.70 3.42
CA ASN A 45 -8.83 -12.63 3.71
C ASN A 45 -9.66 -12.96 2.45
N ASN A 46 -9.85 -12.00 1.55
CA ASN A 46 -10.51 -12.23 0.27
C ASN A 46 -9.68 -13.14 -0.65
N ILE A 47 -8.34 -13.09 -0.57
CA ILE A 47 -7.45 -13.98 -1.34
C ILE A 47 -7.58 -15.42 -0.83
N LYS A 48 -7.42 -15.63 0.49
CA LYS A 48 -7.53 -16.96 1.12
C LYS A 48 -8.88 -17.64 0.86
N SER A 49 -9.98 -16.88 1.00
CA SER A 49 -11.31 -17.44 0.75
C SER A 49 -11.54 -17.85 -0.71
N ASN A 50 -10.87 -17.19 -1.67
CA ASN A 50 -10.94 -17.55 -3.08
C ASN A 50 -10.12 -18.82 -3.39
N GLU A 51 -8.97 -19.01 -2.75
CA GLU A 51 -8.14 -20.23 -2.86
C GLU A 51 -8.87 -21.47 -2.29
N GLU A 52 -9.47 -21.34 -1.10
CA GLU A 52 -10.23 -22.43 -0.46
C GLU A 52 -11.42 -22.88 -1.32
N MET A 53 -12.10 -21.95 -1.98
CA MET A 53 -13.27 -22.24 -2.81
C MET A 53 -12.89 -22.89 -4.15
N GLN A 54 -11.71 -22.59 -4.71
CA GLN A 54 -11.18 -23.26 -5.89
C GLN A 54 -10.78 -24.71 -5.60
N SER A 55 -10.37 -25.03 -4.38
CA SER A 55 -9.99 -26.40 -4.00
C SER A 55 -11.18 -27.38 -3.86
N MET A 56 -12.43 -26.89 -3.89
CA MET A 56 -13.65 -27.70 -3.70
C MET A 56 -14.52 -27.87 -4.94
N HIS A 57 -14.28 -27.16 -6.06
CA HIS A 57 -15.24 -27.10 -7.17
C HIS A 57 -14.63 -27.48 -8.53
N ASP A 58 -14.27 -28.76 -8.69
CA ASP A 58 -13.89 -29.38 -9.97
C ASP A 58 -15.11 -29.89 -10.77
N THR A 59 -16.31 -29.33 -10.56
CA THR A 59 -17.52 -29.78 -11.28
C THR A 59 -18.53 -28.65 -11.48
N GLU A 60 -18.62 -28.18 -12.73
CA GLU A 60 -19.81 -27.65 -13.39
C GLU A 60 -20.60 -26.49 -12.72
N LEU A 61 -20.19 -25.25 -13.00
CA LEU A 61 -20.99 -24.21 -13.69
C LEU A 61 -20.21 -22.88 -13.61
N GLY A 62 -19.91 -22.30 -14.77
CA GLY A 62 -19.16 -21.05 -14.93
C GLY A 62 -19.91 -19.81 -14.43
N CYS A 63 -20.01 -19.66 -13.11
CA CYS A 63 -20.33 -18.42 -12.44
C CYS A 63 -19.01 -17.85 -11.89
N SER A 64 -18.31 -17.01 -12.66
CA SER A 64 -17.20 -16.24 -12.13
C SER A 64 -17.77 -15.28 -11.08
N PHE A 65 -17.79 -15.70 -9.82
CA PHE A 65 -18.07 -14.82 -8.69
C PHE A 65 -16.93 -13.81 -8.65
N LYS A 66 -17.11 -12.69 -9.37
CA LYS A 66 -16.25 -11.52 -9.22
C LYS A 66 -16.30 -11.14 -7.75
N THR A 67 -15.23 -11.40 -7.02
CA THR A 67 -15.03 -10.84 -5.70
C THR A 67 -15.19 -9.33 -5.85
N ASN A 68 -16.17 -8.75 -5.15
CA ASN A 68 -16.46 -7.33 -5.20
C ASN A 68 -15.34 -6.57 -4.49
N GLY A 69 -14.20 -6.40 -5.17
CA GLY A 69 -13.01 -5.78 -4.62
C GLY A 69 -11.97 -5.48 -5.70
N PRO A 70 -10.93 -4.71 -5.34
CA PRO A 70 -9.84 -4.40 -6.24
C PRO A 70 -9.06 -5.69 -6.59
N GLY A 71 -8.69 -5.84 -7.86
CA GLY A 71 -7.88 -6.97 -8.31
C GLY A 71 -6.40 -6.84 -7.95
N ARG A 72 -5.96 -5.64 -7.57
CA ARG A 72 -4.59 -5.38 -7.10
C ARG A 72 -4.53 -4.16 -6.18
N ALA A 73 -3.62 -4.19 -5.22
CA ALA A 73 -3.33 -3.09 -4.31
C ALA A 73 -1.82 -2.85 -4.23
N TYR A 74 -1.43 -1.57 -4.33
CA TYR A 74 -0.07 -1.11 -4.15
C TYR A 74 0.01 -0.36 -2.83
N PHE A 75 0.80 -0.85 -1.88
CA PHE A 75 0.97 -0.22 -0.59
C PHE A 75 2.35 0.40 -0.45
N TYR A 76 2.41 1.72 -0.40
CA TYR A 76 3.61 2.50 -0.15
C TYR A 76 3.62 2.97 1.29
N TRP A 77 4.48 2.36 2.10
CA TRP A 77 4.70 2.82 3.46
C TRP A 77 6.02 3.59 3.55
N VAL A 78 5.96 4.86 3.95
CA VAL A 78 7.13 5.72 4.05
C VAL A 78 7.28 6.17 5.50
N THR A 79 8.36 5.77 6.17
CA THR A 79 8.62 6.14 7.56
C THR A 79 10.01 6.73 7.74
N ARG A 80 10.22 7.46 8.85
CA ARG A 80 11.53 7.88 9.34
C ARG A 80 11.95 7.09 10.59
N GLU A 81 11.02 6.37 11.20
CA GLU A 81 11.24 5.73 12.49
C GLU A 81 11.50 4.24 12.29
N GLN A 82 12.72 3.80 12.59
CA GLN A 82 13.06 2.37 12.50
C GLN A 82 12.23 1.53 13.49
N GLY A 83 11.93 2.07 14.68
CA GLY A 83 11.05 1.40 15.65
C GLY A 83 9.63 1.17 15.15
N SER A 84 9.19 1.87 14.09
CA SER A 84 7.89 1.63 13.50
C SER A 84 7.79 0.26 12.79
N PHE A 85 8.91 -0.33 12.38
CA PHE A 85 8.87 -1.66 11.74
C PHE A 85 8.39 -2.75 12.69
N GLU A 86 8.58 -2.62 14.01
CA GLU A 86 8.19 -3.64 14.97
C GLU A 86 6.67 -3.84 15.01
N TRP A 87 5.89 -2.75 15.11
CA TRP A 87 4.43 -2.86 15.15
C TRP A 87 3.82 -3.22 13.79
N PHE A 88 4.47 -2.84 12.68
CA PHE A 88 4.00 -3.18 11.34
C PHE A 88 4.47 -4.56 10.86
N LYS A 89 5.39 -5.21 11.58
CA LYS A 89 6.03 -6.49 11.20
C LYS A 89 5.03 -7.61 10.97
N GLY A 90 4.03 -7.74 11.85
CA GLY A 90 2.99 -8.75 11.70
C GLY A 90 2.30 -8.64 10.34
N VAL A 91 1.92 -7.42 9.95
CA VAL A 91 1.26 -7.17 8.66
C VAL A 91 2.19 -7.43 7.47
N MET A 92 3.46 -7.05 7.56
CA MET A 92 4.44 -7.37 6.50
C MET A 92 4.60 -8.86 6.30
N ASN A 93 4.65 -9.62 7.40
CA ASN A 93 4.79 -11.07 7.34
C ASN A 93 3.51 -11.72 6.82
N ASP A 94 2.34 -11.28 7.28
CA ASP A 94 1.05 -11.77 6.78
C ASP A 94 0.96 -11.59 5.26
N VAL A 95 1.34 -10.41 4.74
CA VAL A 95 1.40 -10.14 3.30
C VAL A 95 2.41 -11.04 2.60
N ALA A 96 3.64 -11.15 3.12
CA ALA A 96 4.70 -11.96 2.49
C ALA A 96 4.42 -13.46 2.49
N GLU A 97 3.60 -13.96 3.41
CA GLU A 97 3.27 -15.39 3.54
C GLU A 97 1.98 -15.76 2.83
N SER A 98 1.00 -14.85 2.78
CA SER A 98 -0.37 -15.16 2.32
C SER A 98 -0.70 -14.62 0.93
N ASP A 99 0.11 -13.73 0.37
CA ASP A 99 -0.16 -13.14 -0.95
C ASP A 99 0.50 -13.97 -2.07
N HIS A 100 -0.07 -15.14 -2.39
CA HIS A 100 0.46 -16.03 -3.42
C HIS A 100 0.15 -15.56 -4.85
N ASP A 101 -0.89 -14.74 -5.01
CA ASP A 101 -1.36 -14.22 -6.30
C ASP A 101 -0.78 -12.82 -6.66
N ASP A 102 0.15 -12.29 -5.85
CA ASP A 102 0.75 -10.94 -6.01
C ASP A 102 -0.32 -9.83 -6.08
N VAL A 103 -1.39 -9.97 -5.29
CA VAL A 103 -2.49 -9.01 -5.22
C VAL A 103 -2.08 -7.78 -4.43
N ILE A 104 -1.16 -7.90 -3.45
CA ILE A 104 -0.69 -6.83 -2.58
C ILE A 104 0.81 -6.60 -2.80
N GLU A 105 1.12 -5.60 -3.62
CA GLU A 105 2.50 -5.17 -3.84
C GLU A 105 2.89 -4.13 -2.79
N MET A 106 3.81 -4.52 -1.89
CA MET A 106 4.25 -3.67 -0.77
C MET A 106 5.62 -3.03 -1.02
N HIS A 107 5.70 -1.71 -0.84
CA HIS A 107 6.94 -0.94 -0.93
C HIS A 107 7.19 -0.16 0.37
N ASN A 108 8.16 -0.65 1.14
CA ASN A 108 8.59 0.00 2.38
C ASN A 108 9.70 1.01 2.08
N TYR A 109 9.61 2.22 2.61
CA TYR A 109 10.60 3.28 2.45
C TYR A 109 11.04 3.82 3.82
N LEU A 110 12.32 3.66 4.17
CA LEU A 110 12.91 4.27 5.35
C LEU A 110 13.71 5.51 4.95
N THR A 111 13.17 6.68 5.27
CA THR A 111 13.69 8.00 4.82
C THR A 111 14.62 8.67 5.81
N SER A 112 14.79 8.13 7.03
CA SER A 112 15.71 8.66 8.05
C SER A 112 17.18 8.36 7.79
N VAL A 113 17.46 7.41 6.90
CA VAL A 113 18.83 7.04 6.53
C VAL A 113 19.44 8.04 5.54
N TYR A 114 18.64 8.95 4.97
CA TYR A 114 19.07 9.95 3.99
C TYR A 114 19.07 11.37 4.54
N GLU A 115 20.27 11.92 4.73
CA GLU A 115 20.62 13.22 4.15
C GLU A 115 21.35 12.96 2.82
N GLU A 116 21.20 13.85 1.83
CA GLU A 116 21.87 13.68 0.52
C GLU A 116 23.39 13.57 0.70
N GLY A 117 23.97 12.43 0.33
CA GLY A 117 25.44 12.22 0.28
C GLY A 117 26.05 11.36 1.40
N ASP A 118 25.26 10.75 2.30
CA ASP A 118 25.82 10.01 3.45
C ASP A 118 26.31 8.59 3.08
N ALA A 119 27.60 8.31 3.35
CA ALA A 119 28.25 7.01 3.18
C ALA A 119 27.56 5.87 3.96
N ARG A 120 26.82 6.20 5.03
CA ARG A 120 26.00 5.24 5.78
C ARG A 120 24.89 4.61 4.93
N SER A 121 24.29 5.35 4.01
CA SER A 121 23.26 4.84 3.11
C SER A 121 23.81 3.79 2.15
N ALA A 122 24.99 4.04 1.57
CA ALA A 122 25.65 3.10 0.67
C ALA A 122 26.04 1.82 1.42
N LEU A 123 26.53 1.95 2.66
CA LEU A 123 26.90 0.82 3.49
C LEU A 123 25.67 -0.02 3.87
N ILE A 124 24.57 0.61 4.30
CA ILE A 124 23.32 -0.07 4.65
C ILE A 124 22.72 -0.77 3.43
N ALA A 125 22.69 -0.12 2.26
CA ALA A 125 22.21 -0.75 1.02
C ALA A 125 23.08 -1.94 0.60
N MET A 126 24.40 -1.87 0.80
CA MET A 126 25.33 -2.97 0.51
C MET A 126 25.12 -4.14 1.47
N VAL A 127 25.03 -3.89 2.78
CA VAL A 127 24.74 -4.92 3.79
C VAL A 127 23.36 -5.55 3.54
N GLN A 128 22.36 -4.74 3.21
CA GLN A 128 21.02 -5.22 2.89
C GLN A 128 21.05 -6.14 1.67
N SER A 129 21.76 -5.76 0.62
CA SER A 129 21.89 -6.57 -0.60
C SER A 129 22.60 -7.89 -0.33
N LEU A 130 23.63 -7.89 0.52
CA LEU A 130 24.38 -9.09 0.90
C LEU A 130 23.55 -10.06 1.76
N GLN A 131 22.80 -9.55 2.74
CA GLN A 131 21.98 -10.41 3.60
C GLN A 131 20.71 -10.90 2.91
N HIS A 132 20.08 -10.08 2.06
CA HIS A 132 18.94 -10.52 1.28
C HIS A 132 19.33 -11.64 0.29
N ALA A 133 20.55 -11.58 -0.26
CA ALA A 133 21.11 -12.66 -1.08
C ALA A 133 21.43 -13.94 -0.29
N LYS A 134 21.61 -13.85 1.03
CA LYS A 134 21.97 -14.98 1.89
C LYS A 134 20.75 -15.67 2.51
N ASP A 135 19.86 -14.89 3.11
CA ASP A 135 18.75 -15.39 3.95
C ASP A 135 17.36 -15.02 3.40
N GLY A 136 17.27 -14.20 2.34
CA GLY A 136 16.00 -13.77 1.74
C GLY A 136 15.17 -12.81 2.60
N VAL A 137 15.76 -12.28 3.67
CA VAL A 137 15.11 -11.40 4.65
C VAL A 137 15.77 -10.01 4.62
N ASP A 138 14.95 -8.96 4.66
CA ASP A 138 15.37 -7.59 4.80
C ASP A 138 15.96 -7.31 6.19
N ILE A 139 17.12 -6.67 6.23
CA ILE A 139 17.91 -6.50 7.46
C ILE A 139 17.28 -5.49 8.42
N VAL A 140 16.48 -4.56 7.88
CA VAL A 140 15.91 -3.44 8.65
C VAL A 140 14.56 -3.79 9.21
N SER A 141 13.70 -4.43 8.41
CA SER A 141 12.37 -4.87 8.84
C SER A 141 12.34 -6.28 9.42
N GLY A 142 13.32 -7.13 9.09
CA GLY A 142 13.31 -8.56 9.43
C GLY A 142 12.18 -9.31 8.74
N SER A 143 11.69 -8.84 7.58
CA SER A 143 10.64 -9.44 6.76
C SER A 143 11.18 -9.80 5.36
N LYS A 144 10.47 -10.63 4.59
CA LYS A 144 10.85 -10.95 3.19
C LYS A 144 10.63 -9.75 2.25
N ILE A 145 9.89 -8.74 2.69
CA ILE A 145 9.61 -7.52 1.91
C ILE A 145 10.81 -6.58 2.01
N ARG A 146 11.38 -6.22 0.86
CA ARG A 146 12.58 -5.38 0.78
C ARG A 146 12.26 -3.92 1.11
N THR A 147 13.05 -3.32 2.00
CA THR A 147 12.93 -1.89 2.34
C THR A 147 13.79 -1.04 1.40
N HIS A 148 13.24 0.00 0.80
CA HIS A 148 13.97 1.01 0.05
C HIS A 148 14.45 2.12 0.98
N PHE A 149 15.73 2.46 0.91
CA PHE A 149 16.25 3.64 1.60
C PHE A 149 16.26 4.78 0.58
N ALA A 150 15.13 5.48 0.44
CA ALA A 150 14.98 6.65 -0.45
C ALA A 150 13.61 7.30 -0.19
N ARG A 151 13.31 8.40 -0.90
CA ARG A 151 11.92 8.85 -1.07
C ARG A 151 11.35 8.29 -2.37
N PRO A 152 10.07 7.86 -2.40
CA PRO A 152 9.43 7.46 -3.64
C PRO A 152 9.39 8.60 -4.66
N ASN A 153 9.67 8.30 -5.92
CA ASN A 153 9.39 9.22 -7.02
C ASN A 153 7.92 9.04 -7.45
N TRP A 154 7.02 9.83 -6.85
CA TRP A 154 5.58 9.70 -7.10
C TRP A 154 5.20 9.86 -8.57
N ARG A 155 5.88 10.75 -9.32
CA ARG A 155 5.61 10.89 -10.76
C ARG A 155 5.92 9.61 -11.52
N LYS A 156 7.03 8.94 -11.20
CA LYS A 156 7.37 7.65 -11.78
C LYS A 156 6.34 6.58 -11.39
N VAL A 157 5.95 6.51 -10.12
CA VAL A 157 4.92 5.57 -9.64
C VAL A 157 3.60 5.75 -10.43
N PHE A 158 3.11 6.98 -10.59
CA PHE A 158 1.90 7.24 -11.35
C PHE A 158 2.05 6.86 -12.83
N SER A 159 3.20 7.14 -13.43
CA SER A 159 3.51 6.75 -14.81
C SER A 159 3.51 5.24 -14.99
N ASP A 160 4.17 4.52 -14.10
CA ASP A 160 4.27 3.06 -14.15
C ASP A 160 2.88 2.42 -13.97
N LEU A 161 2.08 2.93 -13.03
CA LEU A 161 0.70 2.49 -12.82
C LEU A 161 -0.21 2.77 -14.03
N ALA A 162 -0.10 3.95 -14.64
CA ALA A 162 -0.90 4.29 -15.82
C ALA A 162 -0.54 3.40 -17.03
N ASN A 163 0.72 3.02 -17.17
CA ASN A 163 1.18 2.13 -18.24
C ASN A 163 0.76 0.68 -18.02
N ALA A 164 0.86 0.20 -16.79
CA ALA A 164 0.49 -1.16 -16.42
C ALA A 164 -1.03 -1.39 -16.49
N HIS A 165 -1.83 -0.39 -16.10
CA HIS A 165 -3.27 -0.53 -15.87
C HIS A 165 -4.11 0.40 -16.74
N LYS A 166 -4.06 0.16 -18.05
CA LYS A 166 -4.82 0.96 -19.03
C LYS A 166 -6.32 0.74 -18.88
N ASN A 167 -7.09 1.82 -19.00
CA ASN A 167 -8.56 1.85 -18.86
C ASN A 167 -9.10 1.43 -17.48
N SER A 168 -8.26 1.39 -16.45
CA SER A 168 -8.66 1.06 -15.08
C SER A 168 -8.91 2.32 -14.23
N ARG A 169 -9.66 2.15 -13.14
CA ARG A 169 -9.87 3.17 -12.10
C ARG A 169 -9.01 2.84 -10.89
N ILE A 170 -8.09 3.74 -10.58
CA ILE A 170 -7.16 3.64 -9.46
C ILE A 170 -7.63 4.56 -8.33
N GLY A 171 -7.91 3.99 -7.18
CA GLY A 171 -8.19 4.75 -5.95
C GLY A 171 -6.87 5.09 -5.25
N VAL A 172 -6.51 6.37 -5.19
CA VAL A 172 -5.29 6.83 -4.53
C VAL A 172 -5.65 7.32 -3.13
N PHE A 173 -5.29 6.55 -2.11
CA PHE A 173 -5.58 6.87 -0.71
C PHE A 173 -4.31 7.29 0.01
N TYR A 174 -4.34 8.45 0.64
CA TYR A 174 -3.18 9.03 1.31
C TYR A 174 -3.50 9.38 2.76
N CYS A 175 -2.67 8.90 3.69
CA CYS A 175 -2.73 9.26 5.10
C CYS A 175 -1.33 9.64 5.60
N GLY A 176 -1.16 10.87 6.07
CA GLY A 176 0.13 11.39 6.51
C GLY A 176 0.21 12.91 6.52
N SER A 177 1.44 13.43 6.68
CA SER A 177 1.73 14.88 6.70
C SER A 177 1.11 15.63 5.50
N PRO A 178 0.63 16.88 5.65
CA PRO A 178 0.03 17.63 4.54
C PRO A 178 0.95 17.88 3.34
N THR A 179 2.27 17.80 3.54
CA THR A 179 3.29 18.16 2.55
C THR A 179 3.14 17.44 1.21
N LEU A 180 2.76 16.15 1.21
CA LEU A 180 2.58 15.39 -0.04
C LEU A 180 1.15 15.45 -0.60
N THR A 181 0.18 15.95 0.16
CA THR A 181 -1.23 15.95 -0.26
C THR A 181 -1.43 16.71 -1.57
N LYS A 182 -0.81 17.89 -1.71
CA LYS A 182 -0.92 18.69 -2.93
C LYS A 182 -0.29 17.97 -4.13
N THR A 183 0.93 17.48 -3.97
CA THR A 183 1.66 16.76 -5.02
C THR A 183 0.90 15.55 -5.54
N LEU A 184 0.38 14.71 -4.65
CA LEU A 184 -0.36 13.50 -5.05
C LEU A 184 -1.70 13.84 -5.73
N ARG A 185 -2.37 14.90 -5.27
CA ARG A 185 -3.59 15.39 -5.92
C ARG A 185 -3.31 15.90 -7.33
N ASP A 186 -2.28 16.73 -7.49
CA ASP A 186 -1.93 17.33 -8.79
C ASP A 186 -1.53 16.23 -9.79
N LEU A 187 -0.71 15.25 -9.36
CA LEU A 187 -0.37 14.08 -10.17
C LEU A 187 -1.60 13.25 -10.55
N SER A 188 -2.54 13.05 -9.62
CA SER A 188 -3.78 12.31 -9.91
C SER A 188 -4.61 12.99 -11.00
N ILE A 189 -4.71 14.32 -10.98
CA ILE A 189 -5.42 15.09 -12.01
C ILE A 189 -4.67 15.04 -13.35
N GLU A 190 -3.35 15.23 -13.32
CA GLU A 190 -2.50 15.23 -14.51
C GLU A 190 -2.56 13.88 -15.24
N PHE A 191 -2.30 12.78 -14.54
CA PHE A 191 -2.31 11.45 -15.16
C PHE A 191 -3.71 10.98 -15.55
N SER A 192 -4.74 11.42 -14.83
CA SER A 192 -6.13 11.16 -15.24
C SER A 192 -6.53 11.87 -16.53
N SER A 193 -5.93 13.02 -16.84
CA SER A 193 -6.26 13.79 -18.06
C SER A 193 -5.40 13.38 -19.27
N THR A 194 -4.16 12.98 -19.02
CA THR A 194 -3.17 12.62 -20.06
C THR A 194 -3.17 11.14 -20.44
N THR A 195 -3.73 10.26 -19.61
CA THR A 195 -3.74 8.80 -19.85
C THR A 195 -5.15 8.23 -19.91
N THR A 196 -5.25 6.96 -20.30
CA THR A 196 -6.52 6.20 -20.28
C THR A 196 -6.97 5.83 -18.87
N THR A 197 -6.05 5.86 -17.90
CA THR A 197 -6.27 5.41 -16.52
C THR A 197 -6.81 6.54 -15.68
N ARG A 198 -7.79 6.27 -14.81
CA ARG A 198 -8.45 7.29 -13.99
C ARG A 198 -8.01 7.17 -12.53
N PHE A 199 -7.31 8.19 -12.04
CA PHE A 199 -6.83 8.28 -10.67
C PHE A 199 -7.76 9.16 -9.83
N HIS A 200 -8.37 8.58 -8.79
CA HIS A 200 -9.23 9.31 -7.86
C HIS A 200 -8.51 9.46 -6.52
N PHE A 201 -8.11 10.68 -6.20
CA PHE A 201 -7.38 10.99 -4.97
C PHE A 201 -8.30 11.19 -3.76
N HIS A 202 -8.00 10.49 -2.67
CA HIS A 202 -8.66 10.58 -1.38
C HIS A 202 -7.63 10.90 -0.30
N LYS A 203 -7.85 12.02 0.38
CA LYS A 203 -7.11 12.31 1.61
C LYS A 203 -7.86 11.68 2.76
N GLU A 204 -7.19 10.78 3.44
CA GLU A 204 -7.68 10.14 4.64
C GLU A 204 -7.26 10.97 5.86
N ASN A 205 -8.20 11.24 6.78
CA ASN A 205 -7.89 11.71 8.12
C ASN A 205 -8.47 10.66 9.07
N PHE A 206 -7.60 9.81 9.62
CA PHE A 206 -7.95 8.80 10.61
C PHE A 206 -7.48 9.23 11.99
#